data_AF-A0A660TL53-F1
#
_entry.id   AF-A0A660TL53-F1
#
_cell.length_a   1.000
_cell.length_b   1.000
_cell.length_c   1.000
_cell.angle_alpha   90.00
_cell.angle_beta   90.00
_cell.angle_gamma   90.00
#
_symmetry.space_group_name_H-M   'P 1'
#
loop_
_entity.id
_entity.type
_entity.pdbx_description
1 polymer ?
#
loop_
_entity_poly.entity_id
_entity_poly.type
_entity_poly.pdbx_seq_one_letter_code
_entity_poly.pdbx_strand_id
1 'polypeptide(L)' 'MIRFDYKKPDSLDDCLELLDLYQEKARLFAGGTDLLVEFRADDKKLSNVELVIDISKLSELSFIESDEDSISIGAGTTF' A
#
# COMPACT_ATOMS: atom_id res chain seq x y z
N MET A 1 15.81 -0.61 14.32
CA MET A 1 15.22 -1.40 13.22
C MET A 1 13.79 -1.67 13.59
N ILE A 2 12.87 -1.00 12.90
CA ILE A 2 11.43 -1.14 13.11
C ILE A 2 11.03 -2.57 12.74
N ARG A 3 10.28 -3.24 13.62
CA ARG A 3 9.73 -4.58 13.39
C ARG A 3 8.25 -4.45 13.10
N PHE A 4 7.81 -5.08 12.02
CA PHE A 4 6.42 -5.11 11.58
C PHE A 4 6.12 -6.47 10.97
N ASP A 5 4.86 -6.87 11.03
CA ASP A 5 4.34 -7.95 10.22
C ASP A 5 4.18 -7.50 8.76
N TYR A 6 4.20 -8.45 7.84
CA TYR A 6 4.04 -8.20 6.43
C TYR A 6 2.94 -9.09 5.87
N LYS A 7 1.97 -8.48 5.19
CA LYS A 7 0.86 -9.18 4.53
C LYS A 7 0.78 -8.78 3.08
N LYS A 8 0.37 -9.74 2.27
CA LYS A 8 0.16 -9.55 0.83
C LYS A 8 -1.22 -10.12 0.50
N PRO A 9 -2.29 -9.31 0.61
CA PRO A 9 -3.65 -9.76 0.38
C PRO A 9 -3.84 -10.17 -1.09
N ASP A 10 -4.76 -11.11 -1.32
CA ASP A 10 -5.09 -11.61 -2.65
C ASP A 10 -6.26 -10.83 -3.29
N SER A 11 -6.96 -9.99 -2.51
CA SER A 11 -8.06 -9.13 -2.95
C SER A 11 -8.01 -7.74 -2.30
N LEU A 12 -8.69 -6.76 -2.90
CA LEU A 12 -8.85 -5.44 -2.28
C LEU A 12 -9.70 -5.50 -1.02
N ASP A 13 -10.71 -6.37 -0.96
CA ASP A 13 -11.53 -6.55 0.23
C ASP A 13 -10.68 -7.00 1.43
N ASP A 14 -9.82 -8.01 1.27
CA ASP A 14 -8.89 -8.45 2.31
C ASP A 14 -7.93 -7.32 2.73
N CYS A 15 -7.49 -6.50 1.78
CA CYS A 15 -6.64 -5.35 2.04
C CYS A 15 -7.37 -4.31 2.91
N LEU A 16 -8.63 -4.01 2.58
CA LEU A 16 -9.47 -3.07 3.31
C LEU A 16 -9.79 -3.58 4.72
N GLU A 17 -10.05 -4.88 4.89
CA GLU A 17 -10.24 -5.49 6.20
C GLU A 17 -8.98 -5.35 7.08
N LEU A 18 -7.79 -5.57 6.51
CA LEU A 18 -6.53 -5.38 7.24
C LEU A 18 -6.28 -3.91 7.59
N LEU A 19 -6.58 -2.98 6.68
CA LEU A 19 -6.50 -1.54 6.94
C LEU A 19 -7.45 -1.12 8.06
N ASP A 20 -8.69 -1.61 8.06
CA ASP A 20 -9.67 -1.32 9.10
C ASP A 20 -9.29 -1.93 10.45
N LEU A 21 -8.70 -3.14 10.45
CA LEU A 21 -8.27 -3.78 11.68
C LEU A 21 -7.08 -3.07 12.35
N TYR A 22 -6.10 -2.63 11.55
CA TYR A 22 -4.84 -2.07 12.06
C TYR A 22 -4.82 -0.53 12.10
N GLN A 23 -5.72 0.13 11.38
CA GLN A 23 -5.87 1.59 11.35
C GLN A 23 -4.51 2.28 11.08
N GLU A 24 -4.16 3.28 11.89
CA GLU A 24 -2.92 4.06 11.77
C GLU A 24 -1.62 3.25 11.95
N LYS A 25 -1.72 1.99 12.39
CA LYS A 25 -0.58 1.08 12.55
C LYS A 25 -0.26 0.29 11.29
N ALA A 26 -1.12 0.35 10.27
CA ALA A 26 -0.85 -0.20 8.95
C ALA A 26 -0.19 0.82 8.03
N ARG A 27 0.68 0.33 7.13
CA ARG A 27 1.19 1.09 5.99
C ARG A 27 1.05 0.28 4.71
N LEU A 28 0.59 0.94 3.65
CA LEU A 28 0.53 0.35 2.32
C LEU A 28 1.92 0.36 1.67
N PHE A 29 2.27 -0.74 1.05
CA PHE A 29 3.48 -0.92 0.27
C PHE A 29 3.11 -1.20 -1.18
N ALA A 30 3.43 -0.26 -2.07
CA ALA A 30 3.31 -0.41 -3.52
C ALA A 30 4.69 -0.60 -4.15
N GLY A 31 5.25 0.45 -4.78
CA GLY A 31 6.59 0.42 -5.37
C GLY A 31 7.75 0.55 -4.37
N GLY A 32 7.47 0.94 -3.12
CA GLY A 32 8.45 1.00 -2.04
C GLY A 32 9.49 2.13 -2.11
N THR A 33 9.39 3.03 -3.10
CA THR A 33 10.31 4.16 -3.30
C THR A 33 10.37 5.10 -2.10
N ASP A 34 9.22 5.35 -1.49
CA ASP A 34 9.10 6.26 -0.34
C ASP A 34 9.20 5.49 0.97
N LEU A 35 8.33 4.49 1.18
CA LEU A 35 8.24 3.77 2.44
C LEU A 35 9.57 3.08 2.86
N LEU A 36 10.34 2.53 1.92
CA LEU A 36 11.65 1.93 2.26
C LEU A 36 12.69 2.98 2.65
N VAL A 37 12.61 4.18 2.09
CA VAL A 37 13.49 5.29 2.46
C VAL A 37 13.14 5.78 3.86
N GLU A 38 11.85 5.93 4.17
CA GLU A 38 11.36 6.31 5.49
C GLU A 38 11.76 5.28 6.57
N PHE A 39 11.62 3.98 6.29
CA PHE A 39 12.05 2.92 7.23
C PHE A 39 13.57 2.95 7.48
N ARG A 40 14.38 3.23 6.46
CA ARG A 40 15.85 3.33 6.61
C ARG A 40 16.28 4.57 7.38
N ALA A 41 15.52 5.66 7.27
CA ALA A 41 15.76 6.89 8.01
C ALA A 41 15.35 6.80 9.49
N ASP A 42 14.76 5.68 9.93
CA ASP A 42 14.20 5.48 11.28
C ASP A 42 13.23 6.62 11.64
N ASP A 43 12.36 7.00 10.69
CA ASP A 43 11.41 8.09 10.87
C ASP A 43 10.46 7.76 12.04
N LYS A 44 10.37 8.69 13.00
CA LYS A 44 9.49 8.56 14.18
C LYS A 44 8.03 8.33 13.80
N LYS A 45 7.59 8.78 12.62
CA LYS A 45 6.24 8.55 12.08
C LYS A 45 5.92 7.09 11.78
N LEU A 46 6.95 6.24 11.69
CA LEU A 46 6.81 4.80 11.45
C LEU A 46 7.02 3.97 12.73
N SER A 47 7.25 4.62 13.88
CA SER A 47 7.54 3.94 15.15
C SER A 47 6.38 3.09 15.69
N ASN A 48 5.14 3.40 15.29
CA ASN A 48 3.93 2.68 15.67
C ASN A 48 3.44 1.70 14.58
N VAL A 49 4.19 1.52 13.49
CA VAL A 49 3.81 0.60 12.42
C VAL A 49 3.96 -0.83 12.89
N GLU A 50 2.86 -1.56 12.88
CA GLU A 50 2.79 -2.97 13.24
C GLU A 50 2.57 -3.86 12.01
N LEU A 51 1.99 -3.31 10.93
CA LEU A 51 1.69 -4.06 9.72
C LEU A 51 2.07 -3.27 8.45
N VAL A 52 2.74 -3.96 7.52
CA VAL A 52 2.94 -3.49 6.15
C VAL A 52 2.13 -4.36 5.21
N ILE A 53 1.28 -3.74 4.39
CA ILE A 53 0.37 -4.41 3.47
C ILE A 53 0.84 -4.15 2.03
N ASP A 54 1.34 -5.19 1.37
CA ASP A 54 1.79 -5.10 -0.02
C ASP A 54 0.63 -5.22 -1.01
N ILE A 55 0.31 -4.11 -1.67
CA ILE A 55 -0.78 -4.00 -2.66
C ILE A 55 -0.31 -4.18 -4.10
N SER A 56 0.98 -4.46 -4.34
CA SER A 56 1.57 -4.58 -5.70
C SER A 56 0.97 -5.70 -6.57
N LYS A 57 0.24 -6.66 -5.97
CA LYS A 57 -0.41 -7.76 -6.70
C LYS A 57 -1.90 -7.53 -6.96
N LEU A 58 -2.50 -6.47 -6.42
CA LEU A 58 -3.91 -6.17 -6.64
C LEU A 58 -4.08 -5.61 -8.05
N SER A 59 -4.37 -6.50 -9.01
CA SER A 59 -4.47 -6.15 -10.44
C SER A 59 -5.57 -5.13 -10.72
N GLU A 60 -6.61 -5.11 -9.90
CA GLU A 60 -7.68 -4.09 -9.95
C GLU A 60 -7.21 -2.67 -9.65
N LEU A 61 -6.01 -2.48 -9.09
CA LEU A 61 -5.39 -1.16 -8.92
C LEU A 61 -4.46 -0.79 -10.08
N SER A 62 -4.25 -1.67 -11.06
CA SER A 62 -3.30 -1.50 -12.16
C SER A 62 -4.04 -1.50 -13.49
N PHE A 63 -4.55 -0.33 -13.87
CA PHE A 63 -5.29 -0.14 -15.10
C PHE A 63 -5.14 1.29 -15.63
N ILE A 64 -5.40 1.43 -16.92
CA ILE A 64 -5.62 2.70 -17.60
C ILE A 64 -6.85 2.48 -18.49
N GLU A 65 -7.93 3.15 -18.14
CA GLU A 65 -9.20 3.09 -18.86
C GLU A 65 -9.58 4.49 -19.34
N SER A 66 -10.24 4.56 -20.49
CA SER A 66 -10.70 5.82 -21.08
C SER A 66 -12.16 5.70 -21.48
N ASP A 67 -12.96 6.68 -21.11
CA ASP A 67 -14.33 6.87 -21.60
C ASP A 67 -14.42 8.17 -22.42
N GLU A 68 -15.65 8.60 -22.77
CA GLU A 68 -15.85 9.78 -23.61
C GLU A 68 -15.37 11.09 -22.97
N ASP A 69 -15.38 11.17 -21.63
CA ASP A 69 -15.15 12.41 -20.88
C ASP A 69 -13.90 12.36 -19.98
N SER A 70 -13.34 11.17 -19.74
CA SER A 70 -12.32 10.97 -18.72
C SER A 70 -11.33 9.84 -19.01
N ILE A 71 -10.21 9.91 -18.32
CA ILE A 71 -9.23 8.83 -18.24
C ILE A 71 -9.12 8.46 -16.75
N SER A 72 -9.40 7.19 -16.45
CA SER A 72 -9.24 6.61 -15.13
C SER A 72 -7.94 5.82 -15.07
N ILE A 73 -7.10 6.14 -14.10
CA ILE A 73 -5.81 5.48 -13.88
C ILE A 73 -5.82 4.86 -12.48
N GLY A 74 -5.60 3.56 -12.42
CA GLY A 74 -5.48 2.84 -11.15
C GLY A 74 -4.27 3.30 -10.34
N ALA A 75 -4.41 3.37 -9.02
CA ALA A 75 -3.38 3.89 -8.12
C ALA A 75 -2.09 3.05 -8.06
N GLY A 76 -2.15 1.80 -8.51
CA GLY A 76 -1.01 0.89 -8.65
C GLY A 76 -0.33 0.95 -10.02
N THR A 77 -0.81 1.77 -10.95
CA THR A 77 -0.20 1.95 -12.28
C THR A 77 1.16 2.65 -12.17
N THR A 78 2.17 2.11 -12.85
CA THR A 78 3.56 2.62 -12.79
C THR A 78 3.91 3.53 -13.98
N PHE A 79 4.93 4.38 -13.81
CA PHE A 79 5.50 5.25 -14.85
C PHE A 79 6.17 4.50 -16.00
#